data_AF-A0A418HNY9-F1
#
_entry.id   AF-A0A418HNY9-F1
#
_cell.length_a   1.000
_cell.length_b   1.000
_cell.length_c   1.000
_cell.angle_alpha   90.00
_cell.angle_beta   90.00
_cell.angle_gamma   90.00
#
_symmetry.space_group_name_H-M   'P 1'
#
loop_
_entity.id
_entity.type
_entity.pdbx_description
1 polymer ?
#
loop_
_entity_poly.entity_id
_entity_poly.type
_entity_poly.pdbx_seq_one_letter_code
_entity_poly.pdbx_strand_id
1 'polypeptide(L)' 'MKVHELNKDDEIWFRASEHNISYPAVVVDLIDDFESDYPKAEVHVGTHKVYIDDTYQIVKLDERSESDGQRSTI' A
#
# COMPACT_ATOMS: atom_id res chain seq x y z
N MET A 1 6.85 2.90 -2.93
CA MET A 1 6.71 1.89 -4.01
C MET A 1 5.71 2.36 -5.04
N LYS A 2 5.65 1.69 -6.17
CA LYS A 2 4.71 1.91 -7.28
C LYS A 2 3.68 0.79 -7.34
N VAL A 3 2.54 1.07 -7.96
CA VAL A 3 1.41 0.13 -8.06
C VAL A 3 1.79 -1.14 -8.81
N HIS A 4 2.61 -1.04 -9.87
CA HIS A 4 3.08 -2.21 -10.62
C HIS A 4 4.04 -3.12 -9.84
N GLU A 5 4.51 -2.70 -8.66
CA GLU A 5 5.34 -3.52 -7.76
C GLU A 5 4.51 -4.29 -6.73
N LEU A 6 3.20 -4.00 -6.64
CA LEU A 6 2.29 -4.67 -5.72
C LEU A 6 1.87 -6.04 -6.25
N ASN A 7 1.49 -6.91 -5.33
CA ASN A 7 0.81 -8.17 -5.63
C ASN A 7 -0.54 -8.22 -4.94
N LYS A 8 -1.43 -9.05 -5.48
CA LYS A 8 -2.67 -9.39 -4.79
C LYS A 8 -2.36 -9.95 -3.39
N ASP A 9 -3.21 -9.61 -2.43
CA ASP A 9 -3.11 -9.93 -1.01
C ASP A 9 -1.97 -9.23 -0.26
N ASP A 10 -1.23 -8.31 -0.89
CA ASP A 10 -0.26 -7.47 -0.19
C ASP A 10 -0.95 -6.55 0.83
N GLU A 11 -0.46 -6.56 2.07
CA GLU A 11 -0.83 -5.57 3.07
C GLU A 11 0.00 -4.30 2.88
N ILE A 12 -0.69 -3.16 2.80
CA ILE A 12 -0.06 -1.87 2.54
C ILE A 12 -0.59 -0.79 3.48
N TRP A 13 0.19 0.27 3.62
CA TRP A 13 -0.30 1.59 4.01
C TRP A 13 -0.17 2.53 2.82
N PHE A 14 -1.22 3.30 2.58
CA PHE A 14 -1.20 4.33 1.55
C PHE A 14 -1.72 5.67 2.07
N ARG A 15 -1.23 6.77 1.49
CA ARG A 15 -1.77 8.12 1.74
C ARG A 15 -1.75 8.97 0.47
N ALA A 16 -2.75 9.83 0.33
CA ALA A 16 -2.70 10.87 -0.69
C ALA A 16 -1.57 11.86 -0.36
N SER A 17 -0.86 12.35 -1.38
CA SER A 17 0.31 13.22 -1.18
C SER A 17 -0.01 14.52 -0.43
N GLU A 18 -1.24 15.02 -0.55
CA GLU A 18 -1.73 16.23 0.13
C GLU A 18 -2.29 15.95 1.54
N HIS A 19 -2.38 14.69 1.95
CA HIS A 19 -3.01 14.27 3.19
C HIS A 19 -1.98 13.79 4.23
N ASN A 20 -2.26 14.06 5.50
CA ASN A 20 -1.44 13.64 6.64
C ASN A 20 -1.91 12.32 7.28
N ILE A 21 -2.95 11.68 6.72
CA ILE A 21 -3.51 10.45 7.23
C ILE A 21 -3.18 9.32 6.25
N SER A 22 -2.61 8.25 6.79
CA SER A 22 -2.39 7.01 6.06
C SER A 22 -3.47 5.99 6.42
N TYR A 23 -3.86 5.18 5.44
CA TYR A 23 -4.89 4.16 5.60
C TYR A 23 -4.27 2.78 5.38
N PRO A 24 -4.53 1.81 6.29
CA PRO A 24 -4.16 0.43 6.05
C PRO A 24 -5.09 -0.17 4.99
N ALA A 25 -4.54 -0.99 4.11
CA ALA A 25 -5.30 -1.67 3.07
C ALA A 25 -4.72 -3.01 2.66
N VAL A 26 -5.55 -3.82 2.01
CA VAL A 26 -5.13 -5.08 1.36
C VAL A 26 -5.39 -4.97 -0.13
N VAL A 27 -4.41 -5.32 -0.95
CA VAL A 27 -4.55 -5.32 -2.42
C VAL A 27 -5.48 -6.45 -2.85
N VAL A 28 -6.55 -6.11 -3.56
CA VAL A 28 -7.55 -7.07 -4.05
C VAL A 28 -7.28 -7.44 -5.50
N ASP A 29 -6.93 -6.45 -6.32
CA ASP A 29 -6.69 -6.63 -7.74
C ASP A 29 -5.73 -5.57 -8.30
N LEU A 30 -5.06 -5.91 -9.40
CA LEU A 30 -4.19 -5.03 -10.17
C LEU A 30 -4.80 -4.81 -11.54
N ILE A 31 -5.14 -3.57 -11.84
CA ILE A 31 -5.79 -3.17 -13.07
C ILE A 31 -4.73 -2.52 -13.96
N ASP A 32 -4.21 -3.32 -14.89
CA ASP A 32 -3.48 -2.84 -16.04
C ASP A 32 -4.48 -2.35 -17.08
N ASP A 33 -4.87 -1.09 -16.94
CA ASP A 33 -5.71 -0.43 -17.94
C ASP A 33 -4.82 -0.06 -19.13
N PHE A 34 -4.74 -0.91 -20.15
CA PHE A 34 -3.96 -0.66 -21.35
C PHE A 34 -4.36 0.64 -22.09
N GLU A 35 -5.51 1.23 -21.78
CA GLU A 35 -5.94 2.54 -22.31
C GLU A 35 -5.63 3.72 -21.37
N SER A 36 -5.34 3.46 -20.09
CA SER A 36 -4.94 4.48 -19.12
C SER A 36 -3.45 4.32 -18.84
N ASP A 37 -2.63 5.30 -19.20
CA ASP A 37 -1.17 5.33 -18.95
C ASP A 37 -0.76 5.21 -17.46
N TYR A 38 -1.71 5.00 -16.54
CA TYR A 38 -1.52 4.93 -15.11
C TYR A 38 -2.04 3.60 -14.55
N PRO A 39 -1.15 2.68 -14.08
CA PRO A 39 -1.56 1.45 -13.43
C PRO A 39 -2.35 1.76 -12.16
N LYS A 40 -3.41 0.97 -11.91
CA LYS A 40 -4.28 1.13 -10.74
C LYS A 40 -4.33 -0.16 -9.94
N ALA A 41 -4.44 -0.04 -8.62
CA ALA A 41 -4.75 -1.15 -7.73
C ALA A 41 -6.12 -0.93 -7.10
N GLU A 42 -6.95 -1.98 -7.07
CA GLU A 42 -8.12 -2.02 -6.19
C GLU A 42 -7.68 -2.52 -4.82
N VAL A 43 -8.01 -1.78 -3.77
CA VAL A 43 -7.63 -2.12 -2.39
C VAL A 43 -8.82 -2.07 -1.44
N HIS A 44 -8.77 -2.89 -0.40
CA HIS A 44 -9.75 -2.91 0.69
C HIS A 44 -9.27 -2.08 1.88
N VAL A 45 -10.07 -1.08 2.26
CA VAL A 45 -9.91 -0.30 3.49
C VAL A 45 -11.09 -0.60 4.41
N GLY A 46 -10.89 -1.48 5.38
CA GLY A 46 -11.98 -2.01 6.21
C GLY A 46 -13.03 -2.71 5.33
N THR A 47 -14.25 -2.16 5.26
CA THR A 47 -15.34 -2.69 4.42
C THR A 47 -15.49 -2.00 3.06
N HIS A 48 -14.60 -1.07 2.71
CA HIS A 48 -14.69 -0.27 1.48
C HIS A 48 -13.66 -0.71 0.44
N LYS A 49 -14.08 -0.72 -0.82
CA LYS A 49 -13.22 -0.87 -2.00
C LYS A 49 -12.85 0.51 -2.53
N VAL A 50 -11.56 0.76 -2.73
CA VAL A 50 -11.04 2.02 -3.28
C VAL A 50 -9.95 1.73 -4.31
N TYR A 51 -9.80 2.63 -5.27
CA TYR A 51 -8.73 2.54 -6.28
C TYR A 51 -7.60 3.50 -5.90
N ILE A 52 -6.36 3.01 -6.02
CA ILE A 52 -5.15 3.81 -5.83
C ILE A 52 -4.25 3.68 -7.06
N ASP A 53 -3.48 4.73 -7.32
CA ASP A 53 -2.51 4.80 -8.41
C ASP A 53 -1.14 5.30 -7.87
N ASP A 54 -0.20 5.54 -8.78
CA ASP A 54 1.15 5.99 -8.45
C ASP A 54 1.26 7.42 -7.89
N THR A 55 0.15 8.15 -7.77
CA THR A 55 0.10 9.48 -7.11
C THR A 55 0.05 9.37 -5.58
N TYR A 56 -0.34 8.19 -5.07
CA TYR A 56 -0.35 7.89 -3.65
C TYR A 56 1.05 7.51 -3.17
N GLN A 57 1.38 7.87 -1.94
CA GLN A 57 2.53 7.30 -1.26
C GLN A 57 2.13 5.94 -0.70
N ILE A 58 2.85 4.90 -1.12
CA ILE A 58 2.54 3.51 -0.77
C ILE A 58 3.74 2.87 -0.07
N VAL A 59 3.47 2.14 1.00
CA VAL A 59 4.42 1.33 1.77
C VAL A 59 3.82 -0.06 1.96
N LYS A 60 4.56 -1.11 1.60
CA LYS A 60 4.18 -2.49 1.88
C LYS A 60 4.62 -2.88 3.27
N LEU A 61 3.73 -3.58 3.99
CA LEU A 61 4.06 -4.19 5.26
C LEU A 61 4.67 -5.56 4.97
N ASP A 62 5.97 -5.67 5.18
CA ASP A 62 6.60 -7.00 5.24
C ASP A 62 6.42 -7.55 6.66
N GLU A 63 6.10 -8.84 6.80
CA GLU A 63 6.00 -9.55 8.08
C GLU A 63 7.33 -9.61 8.88
N ARG A 64 8.35 -8.84 8.50
CA ARG A 64 9.64 -8.74 9.19
C ARG A 64 9.95 -7.30 9.57
N SER A 65 9.36 -6.87 10.67
CA SER A 65 9.90 -5.76 11.47
C SER A 65 9.60 -5.97 12.96
N GLU A 66 9.91 -7.17 13.47
CA GLU A 66 10.16 -7.40 14.91
C GLU A 66 11.66 -7.67 15.12
N SER A 67 12.52 -6.71 14.78
CA SER A 67 13.95 -6.77 15.13
C SER A 67 14.53 -5.36 15.26
N ASP A 68 14.02 -4.54 16.19
CA ASP A 68 14.81 -3.42 16.73
C ASP A 68 14.40 -3.09 18.17
N GLY A 69 14.27 -4.16 18.97
CA GLY A 69 14.10 -4.10 20.42
C GLY A 69 15.40 -4.41 21.17
N GLN A 70 16.55 -3.86 20.76
CA GLN A 70 17.76 -3.97 21.58
C GLN A 70 17.71 -2.92 22.71
N ARG A 71 16.99 -3.27 23.78
CA ARG A 71 17.17 -2.65 25.10
C ARG A 71 18.62 -2.84 25.53
N SER A 72 19.46 -1.82 25.33
CA SER A 72 20.70 -1.69 26.09
C SER A 72 20.35 -1.31 27.52
N THR A 73 20.43 -2.30 28.41
CA THR A 73 20.56 -2.09 29.85
C THR A 73 21.89 -2.68 30.26
N ILE A 74 22.91 -1.84 30.41
CA ILE A 74 23.95 -1.95 31.46
C ILE A 74 24.49 -0.56 31.75
#